data_AF-A0A511N8S4-F1
#
_entry.id   AF-A0A511N8S4-F1
#
_cell.length_a   1.000
_cell.length_b   1.000
_cell.length_c   1.000
_cell.angle_alpha   90.00
_cell.angle_beta   90.00
_cell.angle_gamma   90.00
#
_symmetry.space_group_name_H-M   'P 1'
#
loop_
_entity.id
_entity.type
_entity.pdbx_description
1 polymer ?
#
loop_
_entity_poly.entity_id
_entity_poly.type
_entity_poly.pdbx_seq_one_letter_code
_entity_poly.pdbx_strand_id
1 'polypeptide(L)'
;MQASSVMVFPSESDVPFSWFVSSLHRLPDAATFARSTGHAGEAAIRLNFDAFFDRHTQIQPWMDEGQQAFASRMQHLREVFQKHSQKLAVYRVGEIQVHIYIVAVVQGRVVGLETLSIET
;
A
#
# COMPACT_ATOMS: atom_id res chain seq x y z
N MET A 1 7.02 -23.61 13.92
CA MET A 1 8.03 -22.69 13.34
C MET A 1 7.39 -22.02 12.14
N GLN A 2 6.94 -20.77 12.28
CA GLN A 2 6.33 -19.99 11.20
C GLN A 2 7.38 -19.04 10.64
N ALA A 3 7.69 -19.18 9.35
CA ALA A 3 8.54 -18.27 8.61
C ALA A 3 7.68 -17.11 8.10
N SER A 4 7.68 -15.98 8.80
CA SER A 4 7.21 -14.71 8.27
C SER A 4 8.30 -14.16 7.36
N SER A 5 8.19 -14.39 6.05
CA SER A 5 9.08 -13.75 5.08
C SER A 5 8.73 -12.27 4.99
N VAL A 6 9.57 -11.45 5.60
CA VAL A 6 9.54 -9.97 5.54
C VAL A 6 9.59 -9.54 4.07
N MET A 7 8.55 -8.83 3.61
CA MET A 7 8.45 -8.27 2.27
C MET A 7 8.92 -6.82 2.32
N VAL A 8 10.02 -6.51 1.65
CA VAL A 8 10.67 -5.20 1.67
C VAL A 8 10.29 -4.39 0.42
N PHE A 9 9.96 -3.12 0.61
CA PHE A 9 9.67 -2.15 -0.44
C PHE A 9 10.89 -1.21 -0.58
N PRO A 10 11.44 -0.99 -1.79
CA PRO A 10 12.58 -0.10 -1.98
C PRO A 10 12.09 1.36 -1.99
N SER A 11 11.92 1.88 -0.77
CA SER A 11 12.12 3.29 -0.42
C SER A 11 13.51 3.35 0.23
N GLU A 12 14.17 4.51 0.36
CA GLU A 12 15.43 4.62 1.14
C GLU A 12 15.31 4.13 2.60
N SER A 13 14.10 3.73 3.02
CA SER A 13 13.85 2.95 4.22
C SER A 13 13.12 1.64 3.87
N ASP A 14 13.81 0.51 4.05
CA ASP A 14 13.34 -0.87 3.87
C ASP A 14 12.24 -1.25 4.90
N VAL A 15 11.11 -0.54 4.92
CA VAL A 15 10.02 -0.83 5.86
C VAL A 15 9.11 -1.91 5.29
N PRO A 16 8.94 -3.04 5.98
CA PRO A 16 8.10 -4.12 5.49
C PRO A 16 6.62 -3.79 5.59
N PHE A 17 5.83 -4.44 4.74
CA PHE A 17 4.38 -4.38 4.86
C PHE A 17 3.89 -5.03 6.16
N SER A 18 2.96 -4.34 6.83
CA SER A 18 2.23 -4.83 7.99
C SER A 18 0.73 -4.91 7.70
N TRP A 19 0.02 -5.79 8.40
CA TRP A 19 -1.43 -5.92 8.23
C TRP A 19 -2.18 -4.74 8.82
N PHE A 20 -3.14 -4.23 8.05
CA PHE A 20 -4.02 -3.14 8.44
C PHE A 20 -5.47 -3.63 8.50
N VAL A 21 -6.16 -3.30 9.60
CA VAL A 21 -7.60 -3.52 9.76
C VAL A 21 -8.22 -2.27 10.35
N SER A 22 -9.26 -1.75 9.70
CA SER A 22 -9.97 -0.56 10.15
C SER A 22 -11.40 -0.89 10.59
N SER A 23 -11.97 -0.03 11.42
CA SER A 23 -13.39 -0.01 11.76
C SER A 23 -14.27 0.59 10.64
N LEU A 24 -13.65 1.10 9.56
CA LEU A 24 -14.35 1.62 8.40
C LEU A 24 -15.02 0.49 7.60
N HIS A 25 -16.20 0.79 7.07
CA HIS A 25 -17.00 -0.16 6.29
C HIS A 25 -17.01 0.13 4.78
N ARG A 26 -16.46 1.28 4.38
CA ARG A 26 -16.32 1.72 3.00
C ARG A 26 -15.06 2.57 2.88
N LEU A 27 -14.56 2.73 1.66
CA LEU A 27 -13.40 3.58 1.35
C LEU A 27 -13.81 5.07 1.41
N PRO A 28 -13.32 5.85 2.40
CA PRO A 28 -13.69 7.26 2.53
C PRO A 28 -12.85 8.17 1.59
N ASP A 29 -13.03 9.49 1.70
CA ASP A 29 -12.05 10.44 1.15
C ASP A 29 -10.73 10.38 1.94
N ALA A 30 -9.68 10.99 1.38
CA ALA A 30 -8.32 10.91 1.94
C ALA A 30 -8.21 11.56 3.32
N ALA A 31 -8.82 12.73 3.53
CA ALA A 31 -8.76 13.43 4.82
C ALA A 31 -9.46 12.64 5.94
N THR A 32 -10.59 12.01 5.62
CA THR A 32 -11.30 11.14 6.56
C THR A 32 -10.53 9.85 6.83
N PHE A 33 -9.88 9.29 5.82
CA PHE A 33 -8.99 8.15 6.00
C PHE A 33 -7.84 8.48 6.97
N ALA A 34 -7.12 9.58 6.72
CA ALA A 34 -6.00 10.02 7.56
C ALA A 34 -6.43 10.24 9.02
N ARG A 35 -7.58 10.87 9.26
CA ARG A 35 -8.14 10.98 10.62
C ARG A 35 -8.39 9.61 11.25
N SER A 36 -8.90 8.65 10.50
CA SER A 36 -9.22 7.30 11.00
C SER A 36 -7.99 6.47 11.35
N THR A 37 -6.83 6.80 10.77
CA THR A 37 -5.55 6.13 11.02
C THR A 37 -4.67 6.89 12.02
N GLY A 38 -5.17 7.97 12.62
CA GLY A 38 -4.43 8.74 13.64
C GLY A 38 -3.60 9.90 13.09
N HIS A 39 -3.66 10.16 11.78
CA HIS A 39 -2.91 11.18 11.06
C HIS A 39 -3.76 12.41 10.73
N ALA A 40 -4.58 12.83 11.70
CA ALA A 40 -5.50 13.95 11.50
C ALA A 40 -4.74 15.25 11.19
N GLY A 41 -5.07 15.89 10.07
CA GLY A 41 -4.44 17.15 9.66
C GLY A 41 -3.20 16.98 8.79
N GLU A 42 -2.72 15.76 8.59
CA GLU A 42 -1.64 15.49 7.63
C GLU A 42 -2.14 15.56 6.18
N ALA A 43 -1.23 15.88 5.27
CA ALA A 43 -1.50 15.80 3.84
C ALA A 43 -1.88 14.36 3.47
N ALA A 44 -3.00 14.19 2.77
CA ALA A 44 -3.49 12.87 2.43
C ALA A 44 -4.06 12.87 1.01
N ILE A 45 -3.69 11.85 0.24
CA ILE A 45 -4.21 11.62 -1.10
C ILE A 45 -4.72 10.19 -1.24
N ARG A 46 -5.84 10.05 -1.94
CA ARG A 46 -6.40 8.76 -2.34
C ARG A 46 -6.06 8.53 -3.80
N LEU A 47 -5.34 7.44 -4.06
CA LEU A 47 -4.96 7.01 -5.38
C LEU A 47 -5.87 5.87 -5.87
N ASN A 48 -6.03 5.82 -7.19
CA ASN A 48 -6.58 4.64 -7.83
C ASN A 48 -5.60 3.46 -7.63
N PHE A 49 -6.16 2.29 -7.30
CA PHE A 49 -5.38 1.10 -7.00
C PHE A 49 -4.53 0.66 -8.19
N ASP A 50 -5.14 0.45 -9.36
CA ASP A 50 -4.42 -0.01 -10.55
C ASP A 50 -3.35 0.99 -10.98
N ALA A 51 -3.68 2.29 -11.01
CA ALA A 51 -2.73 3.32 -11.39
C ALA A 51 -1.51 3.43 -10.44
N PHE A 52 -1.68 3.09 -9.15
CA PHE A 52 -0.56 2.97 -8.22
C PHE A 52 0.32 1.78 -8.60
N PHE A 53 -0.27 0.59 -8.78
CA PHE A 53 0.49 -0.61 -9.10
C PHE A 53 1.16 -0.54 -10.47
N ASP A 54 0.54 0.07 -11.49
CA ASP A 54 1.11 0.20 -12.83
C ASP A 54 2.50 0.88 -12.81
N ARG A 55 2.77 1.75 -11.85
CA ARG A 55 4.08 2.41 -11.67
C ARG A 55 5.13 1.51 -11.02
N HIS A 56 4.70 0.52 -10.23
CA HIS A 56 5.57 -0.33 -9.42
C HIS A 56 5.70 -1.76 -9.98
N THR A 57 4.90 -2.15 -10.97
CA THR A 57 4.95 -3.49 -11.58
C THR A 57 5.67 -3.53 -12.93
N GLN A 58 6.04 -2.39 -13.50
CA GLN A 58 6.75 -2.34 -14.78
C GLN A 58 8.22 -2.71 -14.61
N ILE A 59 8.61 -3.87 -15.13
CA ILE A 59 10.01 -4.26 -15.24
C ILE A 59 10.63 -3.50 -16.41
N GLN A 60 11.73 -2.79 -16.14
CA GLN A 60 12.47 -2.02 -17.13
C GLN A 60 13.84 -2.64 -17.40
N PRO A 61 14.40 -2.51 -18.62
CA PRO A 61 15.68 -3.16 -18.97
C PRO A 61 16.87 -2.71 -18.12
N TRP A 62 16.78 -1.53 -17.50
CA TRP A 62 17.82 -0.97 -16.64
C TRP A 62 17.70 -1.37 -15.16
N MET A 63 16.69 -2.17 -14.80
CA MET A 63 16.47 -2.60 -13.42
C MET A 63 17.46 -3.71 -13.02
N ASP A 64 18.02 -3.60 -11.82
CA ASP A 64 18.78 -4.68 -11.21
C ASP A 64 17.88 -5.83 -10.71
N GLU A 65 18.48 -6.94 -10.29
CA GLU A 65 17.76 -8.12 -9.82
C GLU A 65 16.85 -7.84 -8.61
N GLY A 66 17.26 -6.95 -7.70
CA GLY A 66 16.47 -6.56 -6.54
C GLY A 66 15.22 -5.78 -6.94
N GLN A 67 15.38 -4.83 -7.85
CA GLN A 67 14.29 -4.03 -8.42
C GLN A 67 13.31 -4.89 -9.21
N GLN A 68 13.80 -5.84 -10.01
CA GLN A 68 12.96 -6.80 -10.74
C GLN A 68 12.18 -7.73 -9.78
N ALA A 69 12.85 -8.23 -8.73
CA ALA A 69 12.21 -9.04 -7.71
C ALA A 69 11.12 -8.26 -6.96
N PHE A 70 11.37 -6.98 -6.66
CA PHE A 70 10.38 -6.09 -6.06
C PHE A 70 9.17 -5.87 -6.98
N ALA A 71 9.39 -5.54 -8.26
CA ALA A 71 8.30 -5.34 -9.22
C ALA A 71 7.42 -6.60 -9.35
N SER A 72 8.05 -7.77 -9.34
CA SER A 72 7.37 -9.07 -9.38
C SER A 72 6.51 -9.31 -8.12
N ARG A 73 7.02 -8.96 -6.93
CA ARG A 73 6.25 -9.02 -5.67
C ARG A 73 5.05 -8.07 -5.69
N MET A 74 5.23 -6.86 -6.20
CA MET A 74 4.15 -5.89 -6.36
C MET A 74 3.08 -6.39 -7.33
N GLN A 75 3.47 -7.07 -8.42
CA GLN A 75 2.52 -7.68 -9.34
C GLN A 75 1.70 -8.77 -8.64
N HIS A 76 2.35 -9.66 -7.89
CA HIS A 76 1.64 -10.69 -7.13
C HIS A 76 0.68 -10.08 -6.10
N LEU A 77 1.11 -9.02 -5.40
CA LEU A 77 0.27 -8.33 -4.43
C LEU A 77 -0.99 -7.73 -5.07
N ARG A 78 -0.84 -7.12 -6.26
CA ARG A 78 -1.96 -6.60 -7.05
C ARG A 78 -3.00 -7.68 -7.31
N GLU A 79 -2.56 -8.83 -7.80
CA GLU A 79 -3.42 -9.97 -8.15
C GLU A 79 -4.19 -10.50 -6.94
N VAL A 80 -3.52 -10.62 -5.78
CA VAL A 80 -4.15 -11.06 -4.53
C VAL A 80 -5.29 -10.11 -4.14
N PHE A 81 -5.05 -8.80 -4.12
CA PHE A 81 -6.09 -7.83 -3.77
C PHE A 81 -7.26 -7.84 -4.76
N GLN A 82 -6.98 -7.86 -6.07
CA GLN A 82 -8.00 -7.91 -7.13
C GLN A 82 -8.84 -9.19 -7.08
N LYS A 83 -8.26 -10.32 -6.67
CA LYS A 83 -8.99 -11.59 -6.48
C LYS A 83 -10.00 -11.51 -5.32
N HIS A 84 -9.70 -10.74 -4.28
CA HIS A 84 -10.51 -10.70 -3.06
C HIS A 84 -11.55 -9.55 -3.03
N SER A 85 -11.33 -8.45 -3.75
CA SER A 85 -12.27 -7.34 -3.77
C SER A 85 -12.15 -6.48 -5.03
N GLN A 86 -13.29 -5.95 -5.49
CA GLN A 86 -13.34 -4.89 -6.51
C GLN A 86 -13.32 -3.48 -5.90
N LYS A 87 -13.46 -3.37 -4.58
CA LYS A 87 -13.46 -2.08 -3.86
C LYS A 87 -12.08 -1.84 -3.27
N LEU A 88 -11.18 -1.35 -4.12
CA LEU A 88 -9.76 -1.17 -3.82
C LEU A 88 -9.37 0.31 -3.85
N ALA A 89 -8.37 0.69 -3.06
CA ALA A 89 -7.72 1.99 -3.13
C ALA A 89 -6.33 1.96 -2.50
N VAL A 90 -5.54 2.99 -2.79
CA VAL A 90 -4.30 3.28 -2.06
C VAL A 90 -4.44 4.65 -1.41
N TYR A 91 -4.01 4.77 -0.15
CA TYR A 91 -3.90 6.07 0.53
C TYR A 91 -2.44 6.36 0.82
N ARG A 92 -2.02 7.59 0.52
CA ARG A 92 -0.73 8.14 0.98
C ARG A 92 -1.05 9.23 2.00
N VAL A 93 -0.41 9.17 3.15
CA VAL A 93 -0.64 10.09 4.26
C VAL A 93 0.72 10.57 4.80
N GLY A 94 0.90 11.87 4.92
CA GLY A 94 2.18 12.50 5.26
C GLY A 94 2.95 13.01 4.03
N GLU A 95 3.99 13.80 4.29
CA GLU A 95 4.84 14.42 3.25
C GLU A 95 6.28 13.91 3.29
N ILE A 96 6.91 13.90 4.48
CA ILE A 96 8.28 13.40 4.68
C ILE A 96 8.25 11.91 5.07
N GLN A 97 7.40 11.56 6.03
CA GLN A 97 7.11 10.19 6.41
C GLN A 97 5.76 9.81 5.80
N VAL A 98 5.80 9.20 4.62
CA VAL A 98 4.61 8.89 3.84
C VAL A 98 4.13 7.48 4.19
N HIS A 99 3.07 7.40 4.99
CA HIS A 99 2.34 6.16 5.24
C HIS A 99 1.55 5.77 3.99
N ILE A 100 1.79 4.55 3.48
CA ILE A 100 1.15 3.99 2.30
C ILE A 100 0.24 2.85 2.74
N TYR A 101 -1.06 3.02 2.54
CA TYR A 101 -2.08 2.00 2.82
C TYR A 101 -2.65 1.44 1.52
N ILE A 102 -2.47 0.14 1.29
CA ILE A 102 -3.07 -0.59 0.18
C ILE A 102 -4.29 -1.33 0.74
N VAL A 103 -5.50 -0.88 0.40
CA VAL A 103 -6.72 -1.33 1.08
C VAL A 103 -7.78 -1.89 0.15
N ALA A 104 -8.55 -2.82 0.70
CA ALA A 104 -9.71 -3.45 0.11
C ALA A 104 -10.91 -3.40 1.06
N VAL A 105 -12.13 -3.40 0.52
CA VAL A 105 -13.33 -3.71 1.31
C VAL A 105 -13.64 -5.19 1.18
N VAL A 106 -13.50 -5.94 2.26
CA VAL A 106 -13.80 -7.38 2.33
C VAL A 106 -14.86 -7.59 3.40
N GLN A 107 -15.97 -8.25 3.06
CA GLN A 107 -17.08 -8.51 3.98
C GLN A 107 -17.57 -7.25 4.73
N GLY A 108 -17.57 -6.10 4.06
CA GLY A 108 -18.01 -4.83 4.64
C GLY A 108 -17.03 -4.18 5.62
N ARG A 109 -15.77 -4.60 5.64
CA ARG A 109 -14.70 -3.97 6.43
C ARG A 109 -13.54 -3.55 5.54
N VAL A 110 -12.91 -2.43 5.86
CA VAL A 110 -11.68 -1.99 5.22
C VAL A 110 -10.51 -2.72 5.87
N VAL A 111 -9.79 -3.49 5.06
CA VAL A 111 -8.59 -4.24 5.44
C VAL A 111 -7.50 -4.03 4.41
N GLY A 112 -6.24 -4.28 4.74
CA GLY A 112 -5.17 -4.05 3.79
C GLY A 112 -3.78 -4.28 4.35
N LEU A 113 -2.82 -3.67 3.69
CA LEU A 113 -1.44 -3.58 4.12
C LEU A 113 -1.03 -2.12 4.29
N GLU A 114 -0.15 -1.87 5.24
CA GLU A 114 0.50 -0.58 5.48
C GLU A 114 2.01 -0.73 5.34
N THR A 115 2.66 0.25 4.72
CA THR A 115 4.11 0.46 4.76
C THR A 115 4.42 1.94 4.92
N LEU A 116 5.68 2.27 5.19
CA LEU A 116 6.19 3.63 5.32
C LEU A 116 7.25 3.88 4.25
N SER A 117 7.13 5.00 3.55
CA SER A 117 8.17 5.54 2.68
C SER A 117 8.70 6.82 3.28
N ILE A 118 10.01 6.90 3.48
CA ILE A 118 10.66 8.16 3.84
C ILE A 118 11.07 8.86 2.55
N GLU A 119 10.60 10.08 2.36
CA GLU A 119 10.92 10.93 1.21
C GLU A 119 11.76 12.12 1.73
N THR A 120 12.98 12.28 1.18
CA THR A 120 13.93 13.35 1.52
C THR A 120 13.98 14.43 0.46
#